data_AF-A0A969KJT8-F1
#
_entry.id   AF-A0A969KJT8-F1
#
_cell.length_a   1.000
_cell.length_b   1.000
_cell.length_c   1.000
_cell.angle_alpha   90.00
_cell.angle_beta   90.00
_cell.angle_gamma   90.00
#
_symmetry.space_group_name_H-M   'P 1'
#
loop_
_entity.id
_entity.type
_entity.pdbx_description
1 polymer ?
#
loop_
_entity_poly.entity_id
_entity_poly.type
_entity_poly.pdbx_seq_one_letter_code
_entity_poly.pdbx_strand_id
1 'polypeptide(L)'
;MQDKEGNLWMTTLGEGVCMLSNNKVLTYKENDGLSGSDLYAITGDAKRNIFVGTQDGRVNYLRPNGSIQVLETGLEERRYNRILAMELDSKNNLWVGSDIGLVSFGIDKDFNIQNVKADSNYERRRT
;
A
#
# COMPACT_ATOMS: atom_id res chain seq x y z
N MET A 1 -9.39 -2.72 -7.84
CA MET A 1 -10.12 -1.70 -7.03
C MET A 1 -10.71 -0.66 -7.98
N GLN A 2 -11.90 -0.12 -7.71
CA GLN A 2 -12.45 1.01 -8.47
C GLN A 2 -12.43 2.27 -7.58
N ASP A 3 -11.94 3.40 -8.11
CA ASP A 3 -11.99 4.68 -7.39
C ASP A 3 -13.33 5.41 -7.61
N LYS A 4 -13.52 6.56 -6.96
CA LYS A 4 -14.76 7.34 -7.02
C LYS A 4 -15.05 7.98 -8.38
N GLU A 5 -14.06 8.10 -9.26
CA GLU A 5 -14.23 8.61 -10.62
C GLU A 5 -14.54 7.48 -11.61
N GLY A 6 -14.60 6.24 -11.12
CA GLY A 6 -14.84 5.05 -11.91
C GLY A 6 -13.58 4.47 -12.53
N ASN A 7 -12.39 4.98 -12.20
CA ASN A 7 -11.13 4.43 -12.71
C ASN A 7 -10.87 3.05 -12.07
N LEU A 8 -10.42 2.09 -12.87
CA LEU A 8 -10.05 0.76 -12.40
C LEU A 8 -8.55 0.69 -12.16
N TRP A 9 -8.19 0.36 -10.93
CA TRP A 9 -6.82 0.20 -10.48
C TRP A 9 -6.51 -1.27 -10.25
N MET A 10 -5.38 -1.71 -10.78
CA MET A 10 -4.89 -3.09 -10.72
C MET A 10 -3.40 -3.09 -10.44
N THR A 11 -2.96 -4.01 -9.58
CA THR A 11 -1.55 -4.34 -9.43
C THR A 11 -1.17 -5.45 -10.40
N THR A 12 0.10 -5.50 -10.75
CA THR A 12 0.66 -6.54 -11.62
C THR A 12 1.88 -7.17 -10.93
N LEU A 13 2.22 -8.38 -11.35
CA LEU A 13 3.49 -9.01 -10.99
C LEU A 13 4.54 -8.54 -12.00
N GLY A 14 5.51 -7.75 -11.56
CA GLY A 14 6.62 -7.27 -12.38
C GLY A 14 6.40 -5.93 -13.11
N GLU A 15 5.15 -5.51 -13.36
CA GLU A 15 4.86 -4.35 -14.22
C GLU A 15 4.28 -3.13 -13.46
N GLY A 16 4.27 -3.18 -12.13
CA GLY A 16 3.80 -2.10 -11.27
C GLY A 16 2.28 -1.97 -11.19
N VAL A 17 1.77 -0.73 -11.20
CA VAL A 17 0.35 -0.40 -11.03
C VAL A 17 -0.23 0.10 -12.35
N CYS A 18 -1.38 -0.45 -12.73
CA CYS A 18 -2.14 -0.04 -13.90
C CYS A 18 -3.43 0.65 -13.48
N MET A 19 -3.71 1.82 -14.06
CA MET A 19 -4.99 2.51 -13.97
C MET A 19 -5.65 2.55 -15.36
N LEU A 20 -6.84 1.98 -15.47
CA LEU A 20 -7.71 2.13 -16.63
C LEU A 20 -8.72 3.26 -16.37
N SER A 21 -8.64 4.32 -17.16
CA SER A 21 -9.52 5.49 -17.12
C SER A 21 -9.97 5.86 -18.52
N ASN A 22 -11.28 5.91 -18.78
CA ASN A 22 -11.82 6.33 -20.09
C ASN A 22 -11.17 5.62 -21.30
N ASN A 23 -11.01 4.29 -21.21
CA ASN A 23 -10.32 3.45 -22.21
C ASN A 23 -8.83 3.77 -22.43
N LYS A 24 -8.20 4.52 -21.54
CA LYS A 24 -6.75 4.78 -21.53
C LYS A 24 -6.12 4.05 -20.34
N VAL A 25 -4.95 3.47 -20.59
CA VAL A 25 -4.13 2.83 -19.56
C VAL A 25 -3.01 3.78 -19.18
N LEU A 26 -2.87 4.04 -17.89
CA LEU A 26 -1.71 4.67 -17.28
C LEU A 26 -1.00 3.64 -16.40
N THR A 27 0.32 3.58 -16.49
CA THR A 27 1.13 2.65 -15.70
C THR A 27 2.11 3.42 -14.84
N TYR A 28 2.25 3.00 -13.58
CA TYR A 28 3.27 3.47 -12.64
C TYR A 28 4.24 2.32 -12.37
N LYS A 29 5.54 2.60 -12.47
CA LYS A 29 6.63 1.62 -12.32
C LYS A 29 7.67 2.08 -11.29
N GLU A 30 8.70 1.27 -11.07
CA GLU A 30 9.82 1.62 -10.19
C GLU A 30 10.52 2.92 -10.61
N ASN A 31 10.69 3.15 -11.91
CA ASN A 31 11.27 4.40 -12.44
C ASN A 31 10.42 5.65 -12.15
N ASP A 32 9.13 5.49 -11.81
CA ASP A 32 8.25 6.58 -11.38
C ASP A 32 8.26 6.79 -9.86
N GLY A 33 9.00 5.94 -9.12
CA GLY A 33 9.17 6.02 -7.67
C GLY A 33 8.47 4.92 -6.86
N LEU A 34 7.89 3.90 -7.50
CA LEU A 34 7.38 2.73 -6.76
C LEU A 34 8.55 1.96 -6.12
N SER A 35 8.36 1.56 -4.87
CA SER A 35 9.16 0.50 -4.25
C SER A 35 8.67 -0.86 -4.73
N GLY A 36 9.58 -1.63 -5.32
CA GLY A 36 9.32 -2.97 -5.82
C GLY A 36 8.35 -3.04 -7.01
N SER A 37 8.45 -4.15 -7.72
CA SER A 37 7.65 -4.45 -8.91
C SER A 37 6.61 -5.54 -8.68
N ASP A 38 6.75 -6.32 -7.60
CA ASP A 38 5.79 -7.35 -7.19
C ASP A 38 4.80 -6.78 -6.17
N LEU A 39 3.60 -6.44 -6.66
CA LEU A 39 2.57 -5.72 -5.92
C LEU A 39 1.33 -6.60 -5.74
N TYR A 40 0.89 -6.78 -4.49
CA TYR A 40 -0.09 -7.81 -4.13
C TYR A 40 -1.41 -7.24 -3.58
N ALA A 41 -1.38 -6.05 -2.99
CA ALA A 41 -2.54 -5.43 -2.38
C ALA A 41 -2.73 -4.01 -2.87
N ILE A 42 -3.99 -3.59 -3.04
CA ILE A 42 -4.33 -2.23 -3.43
C ILE A 42 -5.61 -1.78 -2.72
N THR A 43 -5.57 -0.58 -2.16
CA THR A 43 -6.73 0.09 -1.57
C THR A 43 -6.61 1.61 -1.80
N GLY A 44 -7.61 2.37 -1.39
CA GLY A 44 -7.61 3.81 -1.58
C GLY A 44 -8.62 4.54 -0.72
N ASP A 45 -8.51 5.87 -0.70
CA ASP A 45 -9.38 6.72 0.11
C ASP A 45 -10.36 7.57 -0.74
N ALA A 46 -11.21 8.30 -0.03
CA ALA A 46 -12.18 9.21 -0.62
C ALA A 46 -11.56 10.39 -1.39
N LYS A 47 -10.28 10.69 -1.18
CA LYS A 47 -9.51 11.77 -1.80
C LYS A 47 -8.68 11.27 -3.00
N ARG A 48 -8.91 10.03 -3.45
CA ARG A 48 -8.22 9.38 -4.57
C ARG A 48 -6.74 9.10 -4.31
N ASN A 49 -6.38 8.96 -3.03
CA ASN A 49 -5.10 8.42 -2.63
C ASN A 49 -5.13 6.91 -2.80
N ILE A 50 -4.08 6.34 -3.41
CA ILE A 50 -3.99 4.91 -3.67
C ILE A 50 -2.82 4.34 -2.88
N PHE A 51 -3.07 3.28 -2.13
CA PHE A 51 -2.08 2.56 -1.34
C PHE A 51 -1.85 1.21 -1.98
N VAL A 52 -0.59 0.85 -2.20
CA VAL A 52 -0.20 -0.38 -2.87
C VAL A 52 0.86 -1.12 -2.07
N GLY A 53 0.54 -2.34 -1.65
CA GLY A 53 1.37 -3.18 -0.82
C GLY A 53 2.31 -4.05 -1.66
N THR A 54 3.56 -4.14 -1.23
CA THR A 54 4.64 -4.80 -1.95
C THR A 54 4.98 -6.17 -1.37
N GLN A 55 5.79 -6.93 -2.11
CA GLN A 55 6.39 -8.18 -1.63
C GLN A 55 7.33 -7.98 -0.43
N ASP A 56 7.99 -6.84 -0.33
CA ASP A 56 9.03 -6.58 0.67
C ASP A 56 8.51 -5.80 1.88
N GLY A 57 7.20 -5.76 2.12
CA GLY A 57 6.62 -5.18 3.33
C GLY A 57 6.43 -3.66 3.29
N ARG A 58 6.66 -3.01 2.15
CA ARG A 58 6.46 -1.56 1.99
C ARG A 58 5.07 -1.25 1.45
N VAL A 59 4.64 -0.01 1.67
CA VAL A 59 3.43 0.54 1.06
C VAL A 59 3.81 1.70 0.17
N ASN A 60 3.53 1.58 -1.12
CA ASN A 60 3.56 2.70 -2.04
C ASN A 60 2.29 3.52 -1.90
N TYR A 61 2.44 4.83 -1.84
CA TYR A 61 1.36 5.77 -1.76
C TYR A 61 1.36 6.70 -2.98
N LEU A 62 0.39 6.50 -3.86
CA LEU A 62 0.22 7.26 -5.09
C LEU A 62 -0.85 8.34 -4.88
N ARG A 63 -0.49 9.58 -5.17
CA ARG A 63 -1.37 10.75 -5.08
C ARG A 63 -2.11 11.02 -6.38
N PRO A 64 -3.22 11.77 -6.35
CA PRO A 64 -3.95 12.16 -7.56
C PRO A 64 -3.12 12.96 -8.58
N ASN A 65 -2.07 13.65 -8.10
CA ASN A 65 -1.14 14.38 -8.97
C ASN A 65 -0.04 13.50 -9.60
N GLY A 66 -0.08 12.18 -9.37
CA GLY A 66 0.89 11.21 -9.88
C GLY A 66 2.16 11.05 -9.05
N SER A 67 2.35 11.83 -7.98
CA SER A 67 3.51 11.64 -7.10
C SER A 67 3.41 10.38 -6.26
N ILE A 68 4.55 9.73 -6.05
CA ILE A 68 4.68 8.48 -5.31
C ILE A 68 5.53 8.72 -4.06
N GLN A 69 5.08 8.20 -2.93
CA GLN A 69 5.85 8.11 -1.69
C GLN A 69 5.89 6.67 -1.21
N VAL A 70 7.05 6.24 -0.71
CA VAL A 70 7.20 4.94 -0.06
C VAL A 70 7.01 5.12 1.44
N LEU A 71 6.15 4.28 2.03
CA LEU A 71 5.94 4.20 3.47
C LEU A 71 6.66 2.96 4.01
N GLU A 72 7.64 3.19 4.89
CA GLU A 72 8.34 2.15 5.64
C GLU A 72 7.44 1.72 6.81
N THR A 73 7.01 0.45 6.84
CA THR A 73 5.99 -0.04 7.78
C THR A 73 6.59 -0.77 8.99
N GLY A 74 7.90 -0.97 8.98
CA GLY A 74 8.62 -1.89 9.87
C GLY A 74 8.45 -3.36 9.50
N LEU A 75 7.62 -3.70 8.49
CA LEU A 75 7.54 -5.06 7.94
C LEU A 75 8.75 -5.37 7.05
N GLU A 76 9.31 -4.36 6.38
CA GLU A 76 10.51 -4.47 5.54
C GLU A 76 11.75 -5.01 6.28
N GLU A 77 11.78 -4.84 7.60
CA GLU A 77 12.84 -5.35 8.49
C GLU A 77 12.64 -6.84 8.87
N ARG A 78 11.53 -7.47 8.47
CA ARG A 78 11.14 -8.81 8.89
C ARG A 78 11.35 -9.84 7.78
N ARG A 79 11.63 -11.09 8.18
CA ARG A 79 11.55 -12.23 7.26
C ARG A 79 10.10 -12.59 7.00
N TYR A 80 9.79 -12.91 5.73
CA TYR A 80 8.43 -13.23 5.26
C TYR A 80 7.48 -12.07 5.55
N ASN A 81 7.55 -11.01 4.76
CA ASN A 81 6.95 -9.71 5.05
C ASN A 81 6.00 -9.22 3.96
N ARG A 82 5.57 -10.10 3.06
CA ARG A 82 4.70 -9.73 1.95
C ARG A 82 3.40 -9.14 2.48
N ILE A 83 2.98 -8.03 1.90
CA ILE A 83 1.65 -7.46 2.13
C ILE A 83 0.67 -8.17 1.20
N LEU A 84 -0.29 -8.89 1.76
CA LEU A 84 -1.23 -9.73 1.03
C LEU A 84 -2.61 -9.08 0.86
N ALA A 85 -2.98 -8.20 1.80
CA ALA A 85 -4.25 -7.50 1.78
C ALA A 85 -4.12 -6.16 2.50
N MET A 86 -4.90 -5.17 2.06
CA MET A 86 -4.96 -3.87 2.71
C MET A 86 -6.37 -3.30 2.68
N GLU A 87 -6.74 -2.56 3.71
CA GLU A 87 -8.00 -1.82 3.77
C GLU A 87 -7.84 -0.54 4.59
N LEU A 88 -8.38 0.58 4.09
CA LEU A 88 -8.50 1.82 4.87
C LEU A 88 -9.81 1.85 5.64
N ASP A 89 -9.75 2.10 6.94
CA ASP A 89 -10.94 2.36 7.74
C ASP A 89 -11.38 3.84 7.68
N SER A 90 -12.57 4.12 8.21
CA SER A 90 -13.15 5.47 8.23
C SER A 90 -12.39 6.48 9.12
N LYS A 91 -11.38 6.04 9.87
CA LYS A 91 -10.52 6.86 10.74
C LYS A 91 -9.12 7.03 10.16
N ASN A 92 -8.90 6.66 8.88
CA ASN A 92 -7.60 6.68 8.20
C ASN A 92 -6.56 5.75 8.85
N ASN A 93 -6.98 4.65 9.46
CA ASN A 93 -6.04 3.57 9.73
C ASN A 93 -5.97 2.66 8.51
N LEU A 94 -4.74 2.40 8.05
CA LEU A 94 -4.46 1.39 7.06
C LEU A 94 -4.27 0.06 7.78
N TRP A 95 -5.17 -0.88 7.54
CA TRP A 95 -5.06 -2.26 7.97
C TRP A 95 -4.28 -3.04 6.91
N VAL A 96 -3.29 -3.82 7.35
CA VAL A 96 -2.35 -4.56 6.51
C VAL A 96 -2.31 -6.01 6.97
N GLY A 97 -2.85 -6.90 6.14
CA GLY A 97 -2.66 -8.35 6.27
C GLY A 97 -1.34 -8.74 5.61
N SER A 98 -0.43 -9.32 6.39
CA SER A 98 0.89 -9.74 5.93
C SER A 98 1.15 -11.22 6.22
N ASP A 99 2.23 -11.76 5.67
CA ASP A 99 2.74 -13.11 5.98
C ASP A 99 2.96 -13.35 7.51
N ILE A 100 3.16 -12.30 8.30
CA ILE A 100 3.36 -12.40 9.76
C ILE A 100 2.13 -12.02 10.59
N GLY A 101 0.99 -11.80 9.92
CA GLY A 101 -0.28 -11.48 10.55
C GLY A 101 -0.76 -10.06 10.24
N LEU A 102 -1.64 -9.56 11.10
CA LEU A 102 -2.34 -8.29 10.91
C LEU A 102 -1.63 -7.17 11.67
N VAL A 103 -1.32 -6.09 10.96
CA VAL A 103 -0.87 -4.82 11.53
C VAL A 103 -1.78 -3.70 11.02
N SER A 104 -1.96 -2.67 11.82
CA SER A 104 -2.64 -1.45 11.42
C SER A 104 -1.84 -0.24 11.87
N PHE A 105 -1.90 0.83 11.11
CA PHE A 105 -1.30 2.10 11.48
C PHE A 105 -2.15 3.26 10.99
N GLY A 106 -2.18 4.32 11.79
CA GLY A 106 -2.74 5.60 11.38
C GLY A 106 -1.81 6.28 10.38
N ILE A 107 -2.40 6.96 9.41
CA ILE A 107 -1.67 7.78 8.45
C ILE A 107 -2.04 9.24 8.72
N ASP A 108 -1.05 10.04 9.10
CA ASP A 108 -1.29 11.47 9.36
C ASP A 108 -1.46 12.28 8.05
N LYS A 109 -1.74 13.57 8.19
CA LYS A 109 -1.95 14.49 7.06
C LYS A 109 -0.69 14.69 6.19
N ASP A 110 0.48 14.43 6.77
CA ASP A 110 1.78 14.51 6.12
C ASP A 110 2.23 13.11 5.66
N PHE A 111 1.33 12.13 5.80
CA PHE A 111 1.44 10.75 5.38
C PHE A 111 2.57 9.98 6.06
N ASN A 112 2.83 10.32 7.32
CA ASN A 112 3.67 9.50 8.19
C ASN A 112 2.84 8.46 8.92
N ILE A 113 3.46 7.30 9.14
CA ILE A 113 2.90 6.22 9.94
C ILE A 113 2.89 6.63 11.42
N GLN A 114 1.76 6.40 12.06
CA GLN A 114 1.55 6.65 13.49
C GLN A 114 0.71 5.52 14.10
N ASN A 115 0.70 5.42 15.43
CA ASN A 115 -0.22 4.53 16.17
C ASN A 115 -0.22 3.08 15.67
N VAL A 116 0.97 2.50 15.46
CA VAL A 116 1.12 1.11 15.02
C VAL A 116 0.46 0.18 16.06
N LYS A 117 -0.51 -0.62 15.60
CA LYS A 117 -1.14 -1.68 16.38
C LYS A 117 -0.98 -2.98 15.63
N ALA A 118 -0.43 -3.98 16.29
CA ALA A 118 -0.20 -5.27 15.69
C ALA A 118 -0.64 -6.38 16.63
N ASP A 119 -0.96 -7.55 16.06
CA ASP A 119 -1.18 -8.75 16.88
C ASP A 119 0.13 -9.13 17.60
N SER A 120 0.00 -9.79 18.74
CA SER A 120 1.05 -10.36 19.58
C SER A 120 2.18 -11.10 18.83
N ASN A 121 1.89 -11.68 17.66
CA ASN A 121 2.91 -12.31 16.80
C ASN A 121 3.88 -11.31 16.15
N TYR A 122 3.47 -10.06 15.92
CA TYR A 122 4.30 -8.99 15.37
C TYR A 122 5.38 -8.54 16.38
N GLU A 123 5.02 -8.47 17.66
CA GLU A 123 5.91 -8.02 18.73
C GLU A 123 6.97 -9.07 19.08
N ARG A 124 6.62 -10.36 19.07
CA ARG A 124 7.52 -11.47 19.48
C ARG A 124 8.74 -11.71 18.58
N ARG A 125 8.81 -11.08 17.41
CA ARG A 125 9.89 -11.31 16.43
C ARG A 125 10.85 -10.12 16.26
N ARG A 126 10.81 -9.13 17.17
CA ARG A 126 11.70 -7.94 17.15
C ARG A 126 13.08 -8.18 17.79
N THR A 127 13.27 -9.32 18.44
CA THR A 127 14.53 -9.75 19.09
C THR A 127 15.20 -10.87 18.32
#